data_AF-A0A0W0TMI1-F1
#
_entry.id   AF-A0A0W0TMI1-F1
#
_cell.length_a   1.000
_cell.length_b   1.000
_cell.length_c   1.000
_cell.angle_alpha   90.00
_cell.angle_beta   90.00
_cell.angle_gamma   90.00
#
_symmetry.space_group_name_H-M   'P 1'
#
loop_
_entity.id
_entity.type
_entity.pdbx_description
1 polymer ?
#
loop_
_entity_poly.entity_id
_entity_poly.type
_entity_poly.pdbx_seq_one_letter_code
_entity_poly.pdbx_strand_id
1 'polypeptide(L)'
;MPYIPHTDEDTQAMLASIGAKQTQDLFDEIPSSLLYGELKNIPAGLSEMAMLKEAQRLADKNQNGICFIGAGSYEHHIPAAVWDIASRGEFLTAYTPYQAEASQGTLQLLYEYQTMMAELTGMDVANASMYDGATALAEAVLMAVRVNKHSKTNRVLVAGTVHPLYRETLETVVRTQHIEVITLPFDEKEGITALSALDKYQGEDITALIIAQPNFFGCLEQVDAMSDWAYANRTVSIACVNPISLALLKPPGQWGSRGVDIVCGEGQPFGSPLASGGPYFGFFSTRMEHVRQMPGRLIGRTLDKDGKTGFSLTLQAREQHIRRGKATSNICTNQGLLVTAATIHMSLLGADGMQQVARQCHHNTQTLVAALSQIEGVEKVFSAPCFHETLLRFNQPAASVLQQLHDAGIAGGYPVESHYPGLKNTILVCATELRTDEEIAHYANSLKQIMSKRGS
;
A
#
# COMPACT_ATOMS: atom_id res chain seq x y z
N MET A 1 -4.28 11.22 -33.58
CA MET A 1 -4.97 10.10 -34.27
C MET A 1 -6.43 10.04 -33.80
N PRO A 2 -7.40 9.59 -34.62
CA PRO A 2 -8.76 9.39 -34.15
C PRO A 2 -8.79 8.23 -33.13
N TYR A 3 -9.52 8.42 -32.03
CA TYR A 3 -9.71 7.36 -31.02
C TYR A 3 -10.65 6.27 -31.54
N ILE A 4 -11.65 6.66 -32.34
CA ILE A 4 -12.57 5.75 -33.00
C ILE A 4 -11.87 5.24 -34.27
N PRO A 5 -11.79 3.92 -34.50
CA PRO A 5 -11.01 3.36 -35.61
C PRO A 5 -11.75 3.42 -36.95
N HIS A 6 -13.09 3.57 -36.93
CA HIS A 6 -13.94 3.48 -38.13
C HIS A 6 -13.93 4.78 -38.92
N THR A 7 -13.82 4.67 -40.24
CA THR A 7 -14.05 5.81 -41.15
C THR A 7 -15.55 6.03 -41.41
N ASP A 8 -15.88 7.10 -42.14
CA ASP A 8 -17.24 7.33 -42.61
C ASP A 8 -17.70 6.20 -43.54
N GLU A 9 -16.81 5.68 -44.38
CA GLU A 9 -17.10 4.52 -45.26
C GLU A 9 -17.37 3.25 -44.44
N ASP A 10 -16.56 2.95 -43.43
CA ASP A 10 -16.80 1.81 -42.53
C ASP A 10 -18.17 1.93 -41.87
N THR A 11 -18.49 3.13 -41.37
CA THR A 11 -19.76 3.42 -40.69
C THR A 11 -20.95 3.21 -41.64
N GLN A 12 -20.87 3.70 -42.88
CA GLN A 12 -21.91 3.51 -43.88
C GLN A 12 -22.09 2.03 -44.26
N ALA A 13 -20.99 1.29 -44.44
CA ALA A 13 -21.05 -0.13 -44.76
C ALA A 13 -21.69 -0.95 -43.63
N MET A 14 -21.32 -0.65 -42.37
CA MET A 14 -21.93 -1.28 -41.20
C MET A 14 -23.44 -0.98 -41.09
N LEU A 15 -23.85 0.27 -41.27
CA LEU A 15 -25.26 0.68 -41.24
C LEU A 15 -26.08 -0.02 -42.34
N ALA A 16 -25.55 -0.07 -43.57
CA ALA A 16 -26.20 -0.75 -44.68
C ALA A 16 -26.37 -2.26 -44.42
N SER A 17 -25.38 -2.91 -43.78
CA SER A 17 -25.44 -4.33 -43.45
C SER A 17 -26.57 -4.69 -42.47
N ILE A 18 -27.01 -3.75 -41.63
CA ILE A 18 -28.07 -3.96 -40.64
C ILE A 18 -29.38 -3.25 -41.02
N GLY A 19 -29.43 -2.59 -42.18
CA GLY A 19 -30.61 -1.87 -42.67
C GLY A 19 -30.94 -0.56 -41.93
N ALA A 20 -29.99 -0.02 -41.15
CA ALA A 20 -30.14 1.27 -40.47
C ALA A 20 -29.73 2.41 -41.42
N LYS A 21 -30.35 3.60 -41.29
CA LYS A 21 -30.05 4.75 -42.16
C LYS A 21 -29.00 5.67 -41.55
N GLN A 22 -28.97 5.76 -40.24
CA GLN A 22 -28.04 6.60 -39.47
C GLN A 22 -27.76 5.98 -38.11
N THR A 23 -26.64 6.34 -37.49
CA THR A 23 -26.23 5.83 -36.16
C THR A 23 -27.30 6.05 -35.08
N GLN A 24 -28.08 7.14 -35.18
CA GLN A 24 -29.14 7.44 -34.22
C GLN A 24 -30.28 6.41 -34.22
N ASP A 25 -30.52 5.74 -35.35
CA ASP A 25 -31.56 4.72 -35.47
C ASP A 25 -31.26 3.49 -34.59
N LEU A 26 -29.99 3.30 -34.18
CA LEU A 26 -29.57 2.19 -33.30
C LEU A 26 -29.97 2.37 -31.83
N PHE A 27 -30.49 3.55 -31.48
CA PHE A 27 -30.83 3.94 -30.11
C PHE A 27 -32.34 4.22 -29.94
N ASP A 28 -33.18 3.78 -30.88
CA ASP A 28 -34.64 4.02 -30.86
C ASP A 28 -35.36 3.33 -29.70
N GLU A 29 -34.75 2.29 -29.11
CA GLU A 29 -35.23 1.62 -27.89
C GLU A 29 -35.08 2.47 -26.62
N ILE A 30 -34.25 3.52 -26.63
CA ILE A 30 -34.07 4.39 -25.48
C ILE A 30 -35.24 5.39 -25.41
N PRO A 31 -36.05 5.38 -24.33
CA PRO A 31 -37.14 6.34 -24.19
C PRO A 31 -36.65 7.78 -24.32
N SER A 32 -37.37 8.60 -25.09
CA SER A 32 -36.98 10.00 -25.35
C SER A 32 -36.87 10.85 -24.08
N SER A 33 -37.58 10.49 -23.02
CA SER A 33 -37.48 11.12 -21.70
C SER A 33 -36.14 10.87 -20.98
N LEU A 34 -35.39 9.85 -21.39
CA LEU A 34 -34.06 9.53 -20.86
C LEU A 34 -32.92 10.07 -21.73
N LEU A 35 -33.21 10.50 -22.96
CA LEU A 35 -32.21 11.09 -23.84
C LEU A 35 -31.79 12.45 -23.30
N TYR A 36 -30.49 12.61 -23.09
CA TYR A 36 -29.90 13.90 -22.82
C TYR A 36 -29.70 14.65 -24.14
N GLY A 37 -30.04 15.94 -24.16
CA GLY A 37 -29.83 16.80 -25.32
C GLY A 37 -28.35 17.20 -25.47
N GLU A 38 -28.12 18.45 -25.83
CA GLU A 38 -26.77 18.97 -26.02
C GLU A 38 -25.96 19.04 -24.71
N LEU A 39 -24.69 18.61 -24.76
CA LEU A 39 -23.74 18.70 -23.66
C LEU A 39 -23.18 20.12 -23.52
N LYS A 40 -24.00 21.05 -23.00
CA LYS A 40 -23.71 22.51 -22.99
C LYS A 40 -22.50 22.94 -22.16
N ASN A 41 -22.04 22.11 -21.22
CA ASN A 41 -20.98 22.46 -20.27
C ASN A 41 -19.66 21.74 -20.56
N ILE A 42 -19.51 21.13 -21.74
CA ILE A 42 -18.27 20.47 -22.14
C ILE A 42 -17.49 21.41 -23.07
N PRO A 43 -16.22 21.73 -22.76
CA PRO A 43 -15.37 22.51 -23.65
C PRO A 43 -15.22 21.86 -25.03
N ALA A 44 -14.90 22.67 -26.04
CA ALA A 44 -14.56 22.15 -27.35
C ALA A 44 -13.36 21.17 -27.27
N GLY A 45 -13.39 20.13 -28.09
CA GLY A 45 -12.32 19.15 -28.16
C GLY A 45 -10.97 19.80 -28.52
N LEU A 46 -9.90 19.31 -27.90
CA LEU A 46 -8.53 19.71 -28.19
C LEU A 46 -7.88 18.72 -29.17
N SER A 47 -6.98 19.20 -30.00
CA SER A 47 -6.04 18.30 -30.69
C SER A 47 -5.11 17.65 -29.66
N GLU A 48 -4.58 16.48 -30.01
CA GLU A 48 -3.62 15.74 -29.19
C GLU A 48 -2.43 16.63 -28.74
N MET A 49 -1.89 17.43 -29.67
CA MET A 49 -0.79 18.35 -29.37
C MET A 49 -1.18 19.46 -28.38
N ALA A 50 -2.40 20.01 -28.49
CA ALA A 50 -2.88 21.04 -27.58
C ALA A 50 -3.18 20.47 -26.19
N MET A 51 -3.74 19.26 -26.14
CA MET A 51 -4.00 18.53 -24.90
C MET A 51 -2.70 18.25 -24.13
N LEU A 52 -1.64 17.75 -24.80
CA LEU A 52 -0.36 17.48 -24.16
C LEU A 52 0.30 18.75 -23.59
N LYS A 53 0.22 19.87 -24.31
CA LYS A 53 0.72 21.17 -23.82
C LYS A 53 -0.05 21.66 -22.60
N GLU A 54 -1.37 21.52 -22.61
CA GLU A 54 -2.21 21.91 -21.48
C GLU A 54 -1.95 21.03 -20.26
N ALA A 55 -1.83 19.72 -20.46
CA ALA A 55 -1.47 18.77 -19.40
C ALA A 55 -0.11 19.12 -18.76
N GLN A 56 0.91 19.40 -19.59
CA GLN A 56 2.22 19.83 -19.09
C GLN A 56 2.13 21.14 -18.30
N ARG A 57 1.41 22.15 -18.82
CA ARG A 57 1.21 23.43 -18.14
C ARG A 57 0.55 23.27 -16.78
N LEU A 58 -0.37 22.32 -16.63
CA LEU A 58 -0.98 21.99 -15.35
C LEU A 58 -0.01 21.26 -14.43
N ALA A 59 0.76 20.30 -14.95
CA ALA A 59 1.78 19.56 -14.20
C ALA A 59 2.89 20.48 -13.66
N ASP A 60 3.32 21.48 -14.44
CA ASP A 60 4.35 22.46 -14.06
C ASP A 60 3.94 23.37 -12.89
N LYS A 61 2.65 23.37 -12.49
CA LYS A 61 2.19 24.06 -11.28
C LYS A 61 2.51 23.30 -10.00
N ASN A 62 2.79 22.00 -10.11
CA ASN A 62 3.20 21.20 -8.97
C ASN A 62 4.61 21.59 -8.55
N GLN A 63 4.83 21.75 -7.25
CA GLN A 63 6.15 22.03 -6.71
C GLN A 63 6.80 20.72 -6.28
N ASN A 64 7.89 20.37 -6.94
CA ASN A 64 8.72 19.23 -6.56
C ASN A 64 9.84 19.73 -5.63
N GLY A 65 10.16 18.95 -4.61
CA GLY A 65 11.21 19.27 -3.64
C GLY A 65 11.75 18.00 -2.99
N ILE A 66 12.72 18.17 -2.10
CA ILE A 66 13.33 17.03 -1.40
C ILE A 66 12.33 16.55 -0.34
N CYS A 67 11.93 15.28 -0.41
CA CYS A 67 10.89 14.71 0.44
C CYS A 67 11.46 13.91 1.61
N PHE A 68 11.07 14.27 2.83
CA PHE A 68 11.39 13.57 4.09
C PHE A 68 10.13 13.18 4.87
N ILE A 69 8.96 13.14 4.22
CA ILE A 69 7.66 12.93 4.88
C ILE A 69 7.49 11.50 5.41
N GLY A 70 7.73 10.48 4.60
CA GLY A 70 7.39 9.10 4.93
C GLY A 70 5.87 8.92 5.12
N ALA A 71 5.47 8.37 6.26
CA ALA A 71 4.09 8.12 6.66
C ALA A 71 3.34 7.19 5.69
N GLY A 72 3.97 6.06 5.32
CA GLY A 72 3.36 5.04 4.46
C GLY A 72 3.49 5.28 2.96
N SER A 73 4.18 6.35 2.54
CA SER A 73 4.51 6.63 1.13
C SER A 73 5.97 7.05 1.04
N TYR A 74 6.77 6.32 0.28
CA TYR A 74 8.23 6.46 0.30
C TYR A 74 8.79 6.69 -1.10
N GLU A 75 9.64 7.70 -1.23
CA GLU A 75 10.37 7.93 -2.48
C GLU A 75 11.50 6.91 -2.59
N HIS A 76 11.33 5.92 -3.47
CA HIS A 76 12.33 4.90 -3.75
C HIS A 76 12.89 5.05 -5.16
N HIS A 77 14.14 4.64 -5.36
CA HIS A 77 14.70 4.57 -6.70
C HIS A 77 14.00 3.49 -7.51
N ILE A 78 13.46 3.84 -8.67
CA ILE A 78 12.84 2.89 -9.59
C ILE A 78 13.77 2.74 -10.80
N PRO A 79 14.43 1.59 -11.02
CA PRO A 79 15.24 1.37 -12.20
C PRO A 79 14.42 1.60 -13.48
N ALA A 80 14.97 2.33 -14.45
CA ALA A 80 14.24 2.71 -15.69
C ALA A 80 13.61 1.50 -16.40
N ALA A 81 14.31 0.36 -16.40
CA ALA A 81 13.85 -0.90 -16.97
C ALA A 81 12.49 -1.38 -16.42
N VAL A 82 12.12 -1.01 -15.19
CA VAL A 82 10.84 -1.38 -14.58
C VAL A 82 9.67 -0.84 -15.42
N TRP A 83 9.64 0.48 -15.65
CA TRP A 83 8.54 1.10 -16.37
C TRP A 83 8.69 0.99 -17.88
N ASP A 84 9.92 0.89 -18.42
CA ASP A 84 10.14 0.56 -19.83
C ASP A 84 9.54 -0.80 -20.23
N ILE A 85 9.53 -1.77 -19.30
CA ILE A 85 8.93 -3.09 -19.53
C ILE A 85 7.45 -3.10 -19.14
N ALA A 86 7.09 -2.59 -17.96
CA ALA A 86 5.71 -2.60 -17.48
C ALA A 86 4.75 -1.80 -18.38
N SER A 87 5.22 -0.75 -19.04
CA SER A 87 4.40 0.05 -19.97
C SER A 87 4.25 -0.55 -21.36
N ARG A 88 4.87 -1.71 -21.64
CA ARG A 88 4.71 -2.38 -22.94
C ARG A 88 3.28 -2.85 -23.11
N GLY A 89 2.78 -2.83 -24.35
CA GLY A 89 1.38 -3.09 -24.66
C GLY A 89 0.85 -4.42 -24.12
N GLU A 90 1.66 -5.48 -24.14
CA GLU A 90 1.31 -6.80 -23.63
C GLU A 90 1.04 -6.85 -22.11
N PHE A 91 1.51 -5.88 -21.34
CA PHE A 91 1.21 -5.74 -19.90
C PHE A 91 0.21 -4.62 -19.65
N LEU A 92 0.43 -3.45 -20.25
CA LEU A 92 -0.37 -2.25 -20.03
C LEU A 92 -1.82 -2.37 -20.52
N THR A 93 -2.02 -3.07 -21.66
CA THR A 93 -3.36 -3.16 -22.27
C THR A 93 -4.07 -4.47 -21.93
N ALA A 94 -3.37 -5.44 -21.35
CA ALA A 94 -3.95 -6.70 -20.92
C ALA A 94 -4.89 -6.50 -19.74
N TYR A 95 -6.02 -7.22 -19.76
CA TYR A 95 -6.93 -7.30 -18.63
C TYR A 95 -6.74 -8.61 -17.86
N THR A 96 -7.66 -8.93 -16.94
CA THR A 96 -7.60 -10.15 -16.14
C THR A 96 -7.36 -11.38 -17.03
N PRO A 97 -6.36 -12.24 -16.71
CA PRO A 97 -5.96 -13.37 -17.54
C PRO A 97 -6.95 -14.55 -17.43
N TYR A 98 -8.20 -14.33 -17.86
CA TYR A 98 -9.26 -15.35 -17.84
C TYR A 98 -8.98 -16.49 -18.84
N GLN A 99 -8.41 -16.15 -20.00
CA GLN A 99 -7.99 -17.11 -21.02
C GLN A 99 -6.53 -17.49 -20.76
N ALA A 100 -6.32 -18.53 -19.94
CA ALA A 100 -5.00 -18.86 -19.41
C ALA A 100 -3.99 -19.19 -20.52
N GLU A 101 -4.44 -19.90 -21.56
CA GLU A 101 -3.64 -20.34 -22.71
C GLU A 101 -3.08 -19.15 -23.50
N ALA A 102 -3.79 -18.02 -23.52
CA ALA A 102 -3.38 -16.78 -24.20
C ALA A 102 -2.68 -15.79 -23.26
N SER A 103 -2.49 -16.12 -21.99
CA SER A 103 -2.03 -15.19 -20.94
C SER A 103 -0.88 -15.73 -20.09
N GLN A 104 -0.14 -16.75 -20.57
CA GLN A 104 0.89 -17.43 -19.76
C GLN A 104 2.01 -16.51 -19.26
N GLY A 105 2.41 -15.50 -20.04
CA GLY A 105 3.43 -14.53 -19.61
C GLY A 105 3.00 -13.75 -18.37
N THR A 106 1.80 -13.15 -18.40
CA THR A 106 1.22 -12.44 -17.26
C THR A 106 0.99 -13.38 -16.07
N LEU A 107 0.49 -14.60 -16.31
CA LEU A 107 0.22 -15.55 -15.25
C LEU A 107 1.51 -16.05 -14.57
N GLN A 108 2.57 -16.31 -15.34
CA GLN A 108 3.87 -16.66 -14.78
C GLN A 108 4.43 -15.51 -13.94
N LEU A 109 4.38 -14.27 -14.45
CA LEU A 109 4.84 -13.10 -13.72
C LEU A 109 4.09 -12.92 -12.39
N LEU A 110 2.76 -13.07 -12.39
CA LEU A 110 1.96 -13.02 -11.16
C LEU A 110 2.28 -14.19 -10.20
N TYR A 111 2.60 -15.37 -10.73
CA TYR A 111 3.06 -16.50 -9.91
C TYR A 111 4.41 -16.20 -9.26
N GLU A 112 5.35 -15.62 -10.00
CA GLU A 112 6.67 -15.20 -9.49
C GLU A 112 6.53 -14.12 -8.42
N TYR A 113 5.64 -13.13 -8.61
CA TYR A 113 5.29 -12.17 -7.55
C TYR A 113 4.82 -12.87 -6.28
N GLN A 114 3.87 -13.81 -6.40
CA GLN A 114 3.37 -14.55 -5.24
C GLN A 114 4.49 -15.33 -4.54
N THR A 115 5.40 -15.94 -5.29
CA THR A 115 6.58 -16.63 -4.74
C THR A 115 7.48 -15.67 -3.98
N MET A 116 7.86 -14.55 -4.60
CA MET A 116 8.73 -13.55 -3.96
C MET A 116 8.10 -12.97 -2.69
N MET A 117 6.80 -12.69 -2.69
CA MET A 117 6.10 -12.19 -1.50
C MET A 117 5.95 -13.26 -0.42
N ALA A 118 5.69 -14.52 -0.78
CA ALA A 118 5.64 -15.63 0.17
C ALA A 118 7.00 -15.83 0.86
N GLU A 119 8.10 -15.82 0.10
CA GLU A 119 9.46 -15.90 0.63
C GLU A 119 9.82 -14.72 1.53
N LEU A 120 9.56 -13.48 1.06
CA LEU A 120 9.84 -12.25 1.80
C LEU A 120 9.07 -12.19 3.13
N THR A 121 7.81 -12.64 3.14
CA THR A 121 6.97 -12.62 4.35
C THR A 121 7.13 -13.87 5.22
N GLY A 122 7.82 -14.91 4.74
CA GLY A 122 7.95 -16.20 5.41
C GLY A 122 6.65 -17.00 5.47
N MET A 123 5.70 -16.72 4.57
CA MET A 123 4.35 -17.32 4.54
C MET A 123 4.24 -18.38 3.44
N ASP A 124 3.17 -19.17 3.48
CA ASP A 124 3.01 -20.30 2.54
C ASP A 124 2.42 -19.87 1.19
N VAL A 125 1.61 -18.81 1.18
CA VAL A 125 0.89 -18.35 -0.01
C VAL A 125 0.65 -16.85 0.06
N ALA A 126 0.80 -16.18 -1.08
CA ALA A 126 0.44 -14.79 -1.30
C ALA A 126 -0.60 -14.69 -2.44
N ASN A 127 -1.49 -13.70 -2.38
CA ASN A 127 -2.42 -13.41 -3.47
C ASN A 127 -1.76 -12.52 -4.53
N ALA A 128 -2.46 -12.27 -5.65
CA ALA A 128 -2.03 -11.34 -6.69
C ALA A 128 -2.61 -9.93 -6.46
N SER A 129 -2.31 -9.36 -5.29
CA SER A 129 -2.60 -8.00 -4.79
C SER A 129 -4.02 -7.66 -4.33
N MET A 130 -4.08 -6.56 -3.59
CA MET A 130 -5.22 -5.79 -3.10
C MET A 130 -5.12 -4.34 -3.62
N TYR A 131 -6.09 -3.47 -3.29
CA TYR A 131 -6.09 -2.09 -3.80
C TYR A 131 -4.96 -1.23 -3.24
N ASP A 132 -4.72 -1.30 -1.93
CA ASP A 132 -3.70 -0.59 -1.17
C ASP A 132 -3.46 -1.30 0.18
N GLY A 133 -2.48 -0.86 0.95
CA GLY A 133 -2.17 -1.44 2.26
C GLY A 133 -3.30 -1.32 3.31
N ALA A 134 -4.09 -0.24 3.26
CA ALA A 134 -5.16 0.02 4.23
C ALA A 134 -6.35 -0.95 4.04
N THR A 135 -6.76 -1.14 2.79
CA THR A 135 -7.79 -2.10 2.39
C THR A 135 -7.30 -3.54 2.54
N ALA A 136 -6.01 -3.82 2.32
CA ALA A 136 -5.42 -5.13 2.62
C ALA A 136 -5.51 -5.47 4.12
N LEU A 137 -5.26 -4.49 5.01
CA LEU A 137 -5.44 -4.67 6.46
C LEU A 137 -6.90 -4.94 6.82
N ALA A 138 -7.84 -4.18 6.24
CA ALA A 138 -9.27 -4.41 6.48
C ALA A 138 -9.69 -5.82 6.05
N GLU A 139 -9.23 -6.27 4.88
CA GLU A 139 -9.49 -7.62 4.37
C GLU A 139 -8.82 -8.72 5.20
N ALA A 140 -7.68 -8.42 5.84
CA ALA A 140 -7.03 -9.34 6.77
C ALA A 140 -7.90 -9.56 8.01
N VAL A 141 -8.52 -8.50 8.53
CA VAL A 141 -9.48 -8.59 9.63
C VAL A 141 -10.74 -9.36 9.23
N LEU A 142 -11.31 -9.07 8.06
CA LEU A 142 -12.48 -9.80 7.56
C LEU A 142 -12.17 -11.30 7.36
N MET A 143 -10.96 -11.62 6.88
CA MET A 143 -10.50 -12.98 6.77
C MET A 143 -10.32 -13.63 8.14
N ALA A 144 -9.70 -12.94 9.10
CA ALA A 144 -9.50 -13.42 10.47
C ALA A 144 -10.83 -13.80 11.15
N VAL A 145 -11.86 -12.98 10.99
CA VAL A 145 -13.23 -13.29 11.47
C VAL A 145 -13.79 -14.56 10.82
N ARG A 146 -13.56 -14.78 9.52
CA ARG A 146 -14.01 -15.99 8.83
C ARG A 146 -13.24 -17.25 9.25
N VAL A 147 -11.93 -17.14 9.52
CA VAL A 147 -11.08 -18.29 9.83
C VAL A 147 -11.09 -18.65 11.32
N ASN A 148 -11.26 -17.68 12.22
CA ASN A 148 -11.31 -17.93 13.67
C ASN A 148 -12.68 -18.46 14.11
N LYS A 149 -12.90 -19.75 13.88
CA LYS A 149 -14.16 -20.44 14.25
C LYS A 149 -14.36 -20.60 15.75
N HIS A 150 -13.33 -20.33 16.58
CA HIS A 150 -13.43 -20.43 18.03
C HIS A 150 -14.07 -19.19 18.63
N SER A 151 -13.84 -18.02 18.03
CA SER A 151 -14.34 -16.74 18.49
C SER A 151 -15.78 -16.48 18.06
N LYS A 152 -16.57 -15.86 18.94
CA LYS A 152 -17.96 -15.47 18.68
C LYS A 152 -18.20 -13.97 18.86
N THR A 153 -17.19 -13.21 19.29
CA THR A 153 -17.33 -11.78 19.65
C THR A 153 -17.00 -10.82 18.52
N ASN A 154 -16.25 -11.25 17.50
CA ASN A 154 -15.70 -10.38 16.45
C ASN A 154 -14.88 -9.20 17.00
N ARG A 155 -14.22 -9.40 18.15
CA ARG A 155 -13.38 -8.39 18.81
C ARG A 155 -11.97 -8.44 18.25
N VAL A 156 -11.49 -7.30 17.75
CA VAL A 156 -10.20 -7.16 17.08
C VAL A 156 -9.36 -6.18 17.87
N LEU A 157 -8.26 -6.66 18.45
CA LEU A 157 -7.27 -5.80 19.10
C LEU A 157 -6.36 -5.20 18.02
N VAL A 158 -6.15 -3.89 18.08
CA VAL A 158 -5.28 -3.17 17.14
C VAL A 158 -4.27 -2.38 17.94
N ALA A 159 -2.98 -2.62 17.72
CA ALA A 159 -1.93 -1.78 18.27
C ALA A 159 -2.19 -0.30 17.89
N GLY A 160 -2.26 0.62 18.85
CA GLY A 160 -2.50 2.04 18.59
C GLY A 160 -1.40 2.73 17.78
N THR A 161 -0.28 2.03 17.61
CA THR A 161 0.87 2.38 16.78
C THR A 161 0.71 1.97 15.31
N VAL A 162 -0.38 1.28 14.92
CA VAL A 162 -0.74 1.06 13.51
C VAL A 162 -1.08 2.40 12.86
N HIS A 163 -0.70 2.54 11.59
CA HIS A 163 -0.91 3.77 10.79
C HIS A 163 -2.35 4.31 10.97
N PRO A 164 -2.53 5.59 11.37
CA PRO A 164 -3.84 6.11 11.73
C PRO A 164 -4.87 6.02 10.60
N LEU A 165 -4.46 6.34 9.36
CA LEU A 165 -5.34 6.19 8.19
C LEU A 165 -5.71 4.74 7.87
N TYR A 166 -4.88 3.76 8.27
CA TYR A 166 -5.21 2.34 8.10
C TYR A 166 -6.24 1.92 9.15
N ARG A 167 -6.11 2.44 10.39
CA ARG A 167 -7.13 2.27 11.44
C ARG A 167 -8.46 2.89 11.02
N GLU A 168 -8.46 4.11 10.48
CA GLU A 168 -9.68 4.77 9.98
C GLU A 168 -10.35 4.00 8.83
N THR A 169 -9.53 3.50 7.88
CA THR A 169 -10.03 2.66 6.78
C THR A 169 -10.62 1.36 7.30
N LEU A 170 -9.92 0.68 8.22
CA LEU A 170 -10.40 -0.53 8.88
C LEU A 170 -11.77 -0.30 9.53
N GLU A 171 -11.88 0.71 10.39
CA GLU A 171 -13.14 1.08 11.04
C GLU A 171 -14.25 1.35 10.02
N THR A 172 -13.95 2.11 8.96
CA THR A 172 -14.92 2.42 7.91
C THR A 172 -15.45 1.18 7.21
N VAL A 173 -14.58 0.21 6.91
CA VAL A 173 -14.93 -1.03 6.22
C VAL A 173 -15.73 -1.97 7.13
N VAL A 174 -15.38 -2.07 8.41
CA VAL A 174 -15.94 -3.09 9.32
C VAL A 174 -17.12 -2.60 10.17
N ARG A 175 -17.36 -1.29 10.29
CA ARG A 175 -18.41 -0.71 11.17
C ARG A 175 -19.82 -1.27 10.97
N THR A 176 -20.18 -1.69 9.75
CA THR A 176 -21.51 -2.25 9.46
C THR A 176 -21.55 -3.78 9.55
N GLN A 177 -20.48 -4.43 10.03
CA GLN A 177 -20.31 -5.88 10.04
C GLN A 177 -20.27 -6.47 11.46
N HIS A 178 -20.65 -5.69 12.48
CA HIS A 178 -20.61 -6.10 13.89
C HIS A 178 -19.23 -6.61 14.33
N ILE A 179 -18.18 -5.92 13.89
CA ILE A 179 -16.79 -6.15 14.31
C ILE A 179 -16.42 -5.00 15.23
N GLU A 180 -15.99 -5.32 16.45
CA GLU A 180 -15.53 -4.33 17.43
C GLU A 180 -14.01 -4.18 17.30
N VAL A 181 -13.56 -2.99 16.90
CA VAL A 181 -12.13 -2.66 16.83
C VAL A 181 -11.72 -1.97 18.12
N ILE A 182 -10.74 -2.54 18.81
CA ILE A 182 -10.29 -2.10 20.12
C ILE A 182 -8.84 -1.65 19.99
N THR A 183 -8.63 -0.34 20.05
CA THR A 183 -7.28 0.23 19.98
C THR A 183 -6.55 0.05 21.32
N LEU A 184 -5.39 -0.62 21.27
CA LEU A 184 -4.50 -0.79 22.42
C LEU A 184 -3.68 0.49 22.65
N PRO A 185 -3.44 0.89 23.91
CA PRO A 185 -2.54 1.99 24.20
C PRO A 185 -1.09 1.61 23.84
N PHE A 186 -0.27 2.63 23.62
CA PHE A 186 1.18 2.49 23.46
C PHE A 186 1.90 3.19 24.60
N ASP A 187 3.14 2.78 24.85
CA ASP A 187 4.03 3.40 25.83
C ASP A 187 4.52 4.76 25.29
N GLU A 188 4.24 5.84 26.02
CA GLU A 188 4.57 7.21 25.58
C GLU A 188 6.08 7.52 25.59
N LYS A 189 6.91 6.67 26.21
CA LYS A 189 8.37 6.79 26.21
C LYS A 189 9.00 5.95 25.12
N GLU A 190 8.54 4.71 24.95
CA GLU A 190 9.13 3.79 23.98
C GLU A 190 8.49 3.87 22.60
N GLY A 191 7.24 4.31 22.48
CA GLY A 191 6.52 4.40 21.20
C GLY A 191 6.10 3.03 20.65
N ILE A 192 5.93 2.04 21.52
CA ILE A 192 5.52 0.67 21.17
C ILE A 192 4.34 0.22 22.03
N THR A 193 3.64 -0.83 21.61
CA THR A 193 2.57 -1.44 22.40
C THR A 193 3.17 -2.28 23.53
N ALA A 194 2.99 -1.85 24.78
CA ALA A 194 3.47 -2.61 25.93
C ALA A 194 2.72 -3.94 26.06
N LEU A 195 3.44 -5.04 26.37
CA LEU A 195 2.81 -6.36 26.54
C LEU A 195 1.73 -6.38 27.62
N SER A 196 1.88 -5.58 28.67
CA SER A 196 0.89 -5.44 29.75
C SER A 196 -0.45 -4.88 29.26
N ALA A 197 -0.51 -4.22 28.10
CA ALA A 197 -1.76 -3.79 27.47
C ALA A 197 -2.64 -4.99 27.05
N LEU A 198 -2.04 -6.18 26.89
CA LEU A 198 -2.72 -7.43 26.52
C LEU A 198 -3.22 -8.22 27.74
N ASP A 199 -2.70 -7.97 28.95
CA ASP A 199 -2.99 -8.78 30.15
C ASP A 199 -4.48 -8.89 30.46
N LYS A 200 -5.22 -7.78 30.34
CA LYS A 200 -6.66 -7.74 30.61
C LYS A 200 -7.51 -8.49 29.58
N TYR A 201 -6.93 -8.90 28.46
CA TYR A 201 -7.59 -9.69 27.42
C TYR A 201 -7.20 -11.18 27.49
N GLN A 202 -6.35 -11.57 28.45
CA GLN A 202 -5.95 -12.95 28.61
C GLN A 202 -7.17 -13.81 28.99
N GLY A 203 -7.43 -14.86 28.22
CA GLY A 203 -8.59 -15.74 28.40
C GLY A 203 -9.93 -15.16 27.93
N GLU A 204 -9.96 -13.92 27.43
CA GLU A 204 -11.12 -13.33 26.78
C GLU A 204 -11.32 -13.89 25.37
N ASP A 205 -12.55 -13.82 24.86
CA ASP A 205 -12.83 -14.16 23.46
C ASP A 205 -12.44 -12.99 22.54
N ILE A 206 -11.22 -13.06 21.99
CA ILE A 206 -10.64 -12.12 21.03
C ILE A 206 -10.42 -12.83 19.69
N THR A 207 -10.96 -12.24 18.63
CA THR A 207 -10.90 -12.77 17.28
C THR A 207 -9.53 -12.61 16.64
N ALA A 208 -8.97 -11.40 16.70
CA ALA A 208 -7.71 -11.09 16.05
C ALA A 208 -6.88 -10.05 16.81
N LEU A 209 -5.56 -10.09 16.60
CA LEU A 209 -4.59 -9.10 17.05
C LEU A 209 -3.80 -8.58 15.86
N ILE A 210 -3.83 -7.26 15.63
CA ILE A 210 -3.06 -6.57 14.59
C ILE A 210 -1.78 -6.01 15.19
N ILE A 211 -0.65 -6.36 14.59
CA ILE A 211 0.70 -5.93 14.95
C ILE A 211 1.32 -5.22 13.74
N ALA A 212 1.86 -4.01 13.92
CA ALA A 212 2.59 -3.32 12.86
C ALA A 212 4.10 -3.48 13.04
N GLN A 213 4.85 -3.70 11.96
CA GLN A 213 6.32 -3.75 12.02
C GLN A 213 6.98 -3.24 10.73
N PRO A 214 7.80 -2.17 10.82
CA PRO A 214 7.83 -1.19 11.89
C PRO A 214 6.45 -0.57 12.12
N ASN A 215 6.23 -0.01 13.29
CA ASN A 215 4.98 0.72 13.55
C ASN A 215 5.01 2.13 12.94
N PHE A 216 3.90 2.87 13.00
CA PHE A 216 3.75 4.20 12.38
C PHE A 216 4.78 5.23 12.86
N PHE A 217 5.34 5.05 14.05
CA PHE A 217 6.36 5.94 14.60
C PHE A 217 7.78 5.56 14.15
N GLY A 218 7.90 4.50 13.34
CA GLY A 218 9.13 3.87 12.90
C GLY A 218 9.72 2.87 13.90
N CYS A 219 9.08 2.70 15.07
CA CYS A 219 9.57 1.86 16.16
C CYS A 219 9.34 0.37 15.90
N LEU A 220 10.20 -0.47 16.50
CA LEU A 220 10.11 -1.93 16.41
C LEU A 220 9.31 -2.49 17.59
N GLU A 221 8.18 -3.13 17.31
CA GLU A 221 7.31 -3.78 18.29
C GLU A 221 7.94 -5.07 18.86
N GLN A 222 7.42 -5.53 20.01
CA GLN A 222 7.76 -6.84 20.58
C GLN A 222 7.02 -7.98 19.88
N VAL A 223 7.22 -8.09 18.56
CA VAL A 223 6.43 -8.92 17.64
C VAL A 223 6.36 -10.39 18.08
N ASP A 224 7.45 -10.92 18.64
CA ASP A 224 7.51 -12.31 19.08
C ASP A 224 6.55 -12.57 20.24
N ALA A 225 6.67 -11.79 21.32
CA ALA A 225 5.84 -11.93 22.50
C ALA A 225 4.36 -11.63 22.21
N MET A 226 4.06 -10.66 21.34
CA MET A 226 2.68 -10.36 20.92
C MET A 226 2.08 -11.52 20.12
N SER A 227 2.83 -12.12 19.20
CA SER A 227 2.37 -13.27 18.41
C SER A 227 2.21 -14.54 19.25
N ASP A 228 3.11 -14.79 20.20
CA ASP A 228 2.99 -15.91 21.15
C ASP A 228 1.79 -15.73 22.09
N TRP A 229 1.51 -14.50 22.53
CA TRP A 229 0.29 -14.18 23.28
C TRP A 229 -0.96 -14.50 22.46
N ALA A 230 -1.00 -14.08 21.19
CA ALA A 230 -2.16 -14.34 20.33
C ALA A 230 -2.39 -15.85 20.15
N TYR A 231 -1.31 -16.61 19.89
CA TYR A 231 -1.38 -18.06 19.77
C TYR A 231 -1.88 -18.74 21.07
N ALA A 232 -1.35 -18.34 22.23
CA ALA A 232 -1.75 -18.88 23.53
C ALA A 232 -3.24 -18.65 23.84
N ASN A 233 -3.82 -17.56 23.31
CA ASN A 233 -5.22 -17.18 23.51
C ASN A 233 -6.15 -17.55 22.34
N ARG A 234 -5.68 -18.33 21.35
CA ARG A 234 -6.45 -18.70 20.13
C ARG A 234 -6.96 -17.49 19.34
N THR A 235 -6.19 -16.41 19.37
CA THR A 235 -6.43 -15.17 18.61
C THR A 235 -5.66 -15.25 17.30
N VAL A 236 -6.30 -14.88 16.19
CA VAL A 236 -5.62 -14.80 14.89
C VAL A 236 -4.70 -13.59 14.85
N SER A 237 -3.43 -13.81 14.56
CA SER A 237 -2.40 -12.78 14.48
C SER A 237 -2.27 -12.24 13.05
N ILE A 238 -2.30 -10.91 12.92
CA ILE A 238 -2.18 -10.19 11.65
C ILE A 238 -0.96 -9.27 11.73
N ALA A 239 0.01 -9.46 10.82
CA ALA A 239 1.13 -8.56 10.66
C ALA A 239 0.84 -7.53 9.55
N CYS A 240 0.95 -6.25 9.88
CA CYS A 240 0.93 -5.14 8.92
C CYS A 240 2.36 -4.58 8.80
N VAL A 241 3.02 -4.77 7.66
CA VAL A 241 4.47 -4.52 7.57
C VAL A 241 4.85 -3.64 6.40
N ASN A 242 5.93 -2.86 6.57
CA ASN A 242 6.63 -2.25 5.44
C ASN A 242 7.50 -3.33 4.79
N PRO A 243 7.33 -3.64 3.49
CA PRO A 243 7.98 -4.80 2.90
C PRO A 243 9.50 -4.62 2.70
N ILE A 244 10.01 -3.38 2.61
CA ILE A 244 11.46 -3.12 2.57
C ILE A 244 12.13 -3.52 3.88
N SER A 245 11.43 -3.35 5.01
CA SER A 245 11.98 -3.72 6.32
C SER A 245 12.28 -5.22 6.44
N LEU A 246 11.56 -6.07 5.70
CA LEU A 246 11.70 -7.52 5.74
C LEU A 246 13.00 -8.02 5.07
N ALA A 247 13.70 -7.17 4.32
CA ALA A 247 15.03 -7.50 3.82
C ALA A 247 16.11 -7.52 4.94
N LEU A 248 15.80 -6.97 6.12
CA LEU A 248 16.68 -6.95 7.30
C LEU A 248 16.06 -7.59 8.53
N LEU A 249 14.77 -7.37 8.74
CA LEU A 249 14.06 -7.83 9.92
C LEU A 249 13.56 -9.26 9.72
N LYS A 250 13.42 -9.97 10.84
CA LYS A 250 12.82 -11.30 10.86
C LYS A 250 11.42 -11.25 10.23
N PRO A 251 11.12 -12.10 9.23
CA PRO A 251 9.84 -12.05 8.53
C PRO A 251 8.68 -12.52 9.42
N PRO A 252 7.44 -12.04 9.19
CA PRO A 252 6.28 -12.36 10.03
C PRO A 252 5.99 -13.86 10.18
N GLY A 253 6.27 -14.66 9.15
CA GLY A 253 6.13 -16.10 9.22
C GLY A 253 7.05 -16.81 10.23
N GLN A 254 8.00 -16.07 10.83
CA GLN A 254 8.94 -16.53 11.87
C GLN A 254 8.82 -15.74 13.17
N TRP A 255 7.78 -14.92 13.35
CA TRP A 255 7.53 -14.23 14.62
C TRP A 255 7.06 -15.21 15.72
N GLY A 256 7.59 -15.04 16.93
CA GLY A 256 7.33 -15.94 18.05
C GLY A 256 7.70 -17.38 17.74
N SER A 257 6.96 -18.32 18.31
CA SER A 257 7.19 -19.75 18.17
C SER A 257 6.57 -20.39 16.93
N ARG A 258 5.61 -19.73 16.26
CA ARG A 258 4.84 -20.29 15.13
C ARG A 258 4.67 -19.38 13.92
N GLY A 259 5.12 -18.13 13.99
CA GLY A 259 4.82 -17.08 13.02
C GLY A 259 3.35 -16.65 13.03
N VAL A 260 3.05 -15.58 12.32
CA VAL A 260 1.68 -15.06 12.24
C VAL A 260 0.79 -15.86 11.28
N ASP A 261 -0.51 -15.62 11.34
CA ASP A 261 -1.52 -16.29 10.50
C ASP A 261 -1.72 -15.55 9.16
N ILE A 262 -1.71 -14.22 9.19
CA ILE A 262 -1.96 -13.34 8.04
C ILE A 262 -0.93 -12.21 8.02
N VAL A 263 -0.44 -11.87 6.84
CA VAL A 263 0.47 -10.74 6.60
C VAL A 263 -0.11 -9.85 5.52
N CYS A 264 -0.05 -8.54 5.73
CA CYS A 264 -0.47 -7.54 4.77
C CYS A 264 0.41 -6.29 4.86
N GLY A 265 0.26 -5.39 3.90
CA GLY A 265 0.93 -4.11 3.89
C GLY A 265 0.85 -3.44 2.53
N GLU A 266 1.54 -2.32 2.39
CA GLU A 266 1.62 -1.56 1.14
C GLU A 266 2.83 -2.00 0.32
N GLY A 267 2.60 -2.28 -0.96
CA GLY A 267 3.60 -2.74 -1.92
C GLY A 267 4.25 -1.61 -2.73
N GLN A 268 3.79 -0.37 -2.59
CA GLN A 268 4.35 0.82 -3.24
C GLN A 268 5.89 0.86 -3.32
N PRO A 269 6.65 0.50 -2.26
CA PRO A 269 8.12 0.53 -2.32
C PRO A 269 8.74 -0.32 -3.43
N PHE A 270 8.01 -1.29 -3.98
CA PHE A 270 8.46 -2.11 -5.09
C PHE A 270 8.08 -1.50 -6.43
N GLY A 271 8.83 -0.47 -6.84
CA GLY A 271 8.77 0.05 -8.21
C GLY A 271 7.55 0.92 -8.55
N SER A 272 6.71 1.30 -7.58
CA SER A 272 5.60 2.22 -7.79
C SER A 272 5.99 3.66 -7.43
N PRO A 273 5.76 4.66 -8.31
CA PRO A 273 6.03 6.06 -7.98
C PRO A 273 5.03 6.58 -6.93
N LEU A 274 5.40 7.63 -6.19
CA LEU A 274 4.51 8.26 -5.20
C LEU A 274 3.18 8.75 -5.80
N ALA A 275 3.23 9.32 -7.01
CA ALA A 275 2.05 9.69 -7.81
C ALA A 275 0.93 10.42 -7.04
N SER A 276 1.26 11.21 -6.02
CA SER A 276 0.29 11.88 -5.13
C SER A 276 -0.72 10.93 -4.45
N GLY A 277 -0.31 9.71 -4.13
CA GLY A 277 -1.09 8.73 -3.35
C GLY A 277 -1.52 7.47 -4.11
N GLY A 278 -1.20 7.34 -5.40
CA GLY A 278 -1.44 6.10 -6.14
C GLY A 278 -1.52 6.24 -7.66
N PRO A 279 -1.76 5.13 -8.38
CA PRO A 279 -2.14 3.83 -7.84
C PRO A 279 -0.97 3.10 -7.16
N TYR A 280 -1.22 2.56 -5.96
CA TYR A 280 -0.34 1.63 -5.27
C TYR A 280 -0.94 0.21 -5.27
N PHE A 281 -0.46 -0.70 -4.42
CA PHE A 281 -1.07 -2.02 -4.28
C PHE A 281 -0.85 -2.62 -2.89
N GLY A 282 -1.91 -3.14 -2.29
CA GLY A 282 -1.75 -3.92 -1.07
C GLY A 282 -1.21 -5.31 -1.39
N PHE A 283 -0.29 -5.83 -0.58
CA PHE A 283 0.07 -7.24 -0.61
C PHE A 283 -0.63 -8.01 0.51
N PHE A 284 -0.82 -9.32 0.30
CA PHE A 284 -1.54 -10.17 1.23
C PHE A 284 -1.00 -11.60 1.18
N SER A 285 -0.56 -12.12 2.32
CA SER A 285 -0.04 -13.48 2.48
C SER A 285 -0.67 -14.17 3.70
N THR A 286 -0.75 -15.50 3.70
CA THR A 286 -1.31 -16.27 4.82
C THR A 286 -0.75 -17.69 4.86
N ARG A 287 -1.09 -18.44 5.90
CA ARG A 287 -0.83 -19.89 6.00
C ARG A 287 -1.68 -20.67 5.00
N MET A 288 -1.15 -21.80 4.52
CA MET A 288 -1.82 -22.63 3.50
C MET A 288 -3.20 -23.11 3.97
N GLU A 289 -3.37 -23.40 5.26
CA GLU A 289 -4.64 -23.83 5.84
C GLU A 289 -5.77 -22.79 5.69
N HIS A 290 -5.44 -21.50 5.50
CA HIS A 290 -6.41 -20.42 5.34
C HIS A 290 -6.66 -20.03 3.88
N VAL A 291 -5.97 -20.63 2.91
CA VAL A 291 -6.01 -20.22 1.48
C VAL A 291 -7.43 -20.17 0.88
N ARG A 292 -8.35 -20.99 1.39
CA ARG A 292 -9.76 -21.00 0.93
C ARG A 292 -10.56 -19.77 1.34
N GLN A 293 -10.07 -18.96 2.29
CA GLN A 293 -10.69 -17.72 2.76
C GLN A 293 -9.94 -16.46 2.30
N MET A 294 -8.81 -16.65 1.59
CA MET A 294 -7.99 -15.57 1.06
C MET A 294 -8.79 -14.70 0.08
N PRO A 295 -8.72 -13.36 0.18
CA PRO A 295 -9.34 -12.43 -0.77
C PRO A 295 -8.52 -12.34 -2.07
N GLY A 296 -9.19 -11.92 -3.14
CA GLY A 296 -8.53 -11.65 -4.42
C GLY A 296 -8.05 -12.89 -5.18
N ARG A 297 -7.31 -12.62 -6.25
CA ARG A 297 -6.87 -13.62 -7.23
C ARG A 297 -5.70 -14.43 -6.69
N LEU A 298 -5.64 -15.70 -7.10
CA LEU A 298 -4.52 -16.58 -6.80
C LEU A 298 -4.14 -17.34 -8.06
N ILE A 299 -2.86 -17.30 -8.40
CA ILE A 299 -2.32 -18.02 -9.55
C ILE A 299 -1.70 -19.32 -9.05
N GLY A 300 -2.04 -20.42 -9.72
CA GLY A 300 -1.52 -21.74 -9.44
C GLY A 300 -0.75 -22.31 -10.63
N ARG A 301 0.30 -23.06 -10.34
CA ARG A 301 1.00 -23.90 -11.32
C ARG A 301 0.18 -25.17 -11.57
N THR A 302 0.00 -25.54 -12.83
CA THR A 302 -0.77 -26.71 -13.28
C THR A 302 -0.08 -27.36 -14.49
N LEU A 303 -0.68 -28.43 -15.01
CA LEU A 303 -0.27 -29.08 -16.26
C LEU A 303 -1.35 -28.89 -17.32
N ASP A 304 -0.93 -28.74 -18.59
CA ASP A 304 -1.82 -28.78 -19.74
C ASP A 304 -2.17 -30.22 -20.17
N LYS A 305 -2.93 -30.36 -21.27
CA LYS A 305 -3.33 -31.67 -21.81
C LYS A 305 -2.15 -32.56 -22.27
N ASP A 306 -1.00 -31.96 -22.57
CA ASP A 306 0.21 -32.64 -23.04
C ASP A 306 1.20 -32.87 -21.88
N GLY A 307 0.82 -32.54 -20.64
CA GLY A 307 1.64 -32.68 -19.45
C GLY A 307 2.69 -31.59 -19.27
N LYS A 308 2.60 -30.47 -20.00
CA LYS A 308 3.52 -29.34 -19.87
C LYS A 308 3.07 -28.42 -18.75
N THR A 309 4.03 -27.89 -18.01
CA THR A 309 3.77 -26.90 -16.96
C THR A 309 3.16 -25.62 -17.54
N GLY A 310 2.08 -25.16 -16.93
CA GLY A 310 1.48 -23.85 -17.18
C GLY A 310 0.91 -23.24 -15.90
N PHE A 311 0.35 -22.05 -16.02
CA PHE A 311 -0.21 -21.29 -14.91
C PHE A 311 -1.67 -20.93 -15.18
N SER A 312 -2.50 -20.86 -14.14
CA SER A 312 -3.89 -20.44 -14.27
C SER A 312 -4.39 -19.78 -12.99
N LEU A 313 -5.48 -19.02 -13.11
CA LEU A 313 -6.24 -18.59 -11.93
C LEU A 313 -6.83 -19.83 -11.24
N THR A 314 -6.61 -19.96 -9.94
CA THR A 314 -7.06 -21.10 -9.15
C THR A 314 -7.92 -20.67 -7.95
N LEU A 315 -8.71 -21.61 -7.43
CA LEU A 315 -9.66 -21.38 -6.35
C LEU A 315 -10.63 -20.21 -6.62
N GLN A 316 -11.00 -19.99 -7.88
CA GLN A 316 -11.85 -18.87 -8.31
C GLN A 316 -13.24 -18.88 -7.67
N ALA A 317 -13.69 -20.03 -7.15
CA ALA A 317 -14.93 -20.14 -6.38
C ALA A 317 -14.94 -19.28 -5.10
N ARG A 318 -13.84 -18.61 -4.73
CA ARG A 318 -13.79 -17.59 -3.65
C ARG A 318 -14.25 -16.21 -4.11
N GLU A 319 -14.21 -15.94 -5.41
CA GLU A 319 -14.32 -14.60 -6.00
C GLU A 319 -15.78 -14.21 -6.32
N GLN A 320 -16.01 -12.90 -6.44
CA GLN A 320 -17.33 -12.30 -6.64
C GLN A 320 -18.05 -12.79 -7.90
N HIS A 321 -17.33 -13.09 -8.99
CA HIS A 321 -17.95 -13.48 -10.26
C HIS A 321 -18.61 -14.87 -10.20
N ILE A 322 -18.22 -15.70 -9.22
CA ILE A 322 -18.84 -17.02 -8.97
C ILE A 322 -19.76 -16.94 -7.75
N ARG A 323 -19.27 -16.43 -6.62
CA ARG A 323 -20.01 -16.49 -5.33
C ARG A 323 -20.87 -15.28 -4.99
N ARG A 324 -20.73 -14.17 -5.72
CA ARG A 324 -21.50 -12.93 -5.50
C ARG A 324 -21.46 -12.52 -4.03
N GLY A 325 -22.60 -12.35 -3.37
CA GLY A 325 -22.68 -11.98 -1.95
C GLY A 325 -22.11 -12.99 -0.95
N LYS A 326 -21.71 -14.20 -1.39
CA LYS A 326 -21.00 -15.21 -0.57
C LYS A 326 -19.50 -15.28 -0.86
N ALA A 327 -18.97 -14.36 -1.66
CA ALA A 327 -17.55 -14.29 -1.95
C ALA A 327 -16.75 -13.85 -0.71
N THR A 328 -15.44 -14.10 -0.75
CA THR A 328 -14.52 -13.71 0.33
C THR A 328 -14.29 -12.20 0.40
N SER A 329 -14.48 -11.49 -0.71
CA SER A 329 -14.31 -10.05 -0.88
C SER A 329 -15.10 -9.58 -2.11
N ASN A 330 -15.36 -8.28 -2.20
CA ASN A 330 -15.92 -7.63 -3.39
C ASN A 330 -14.87 -7.27 -4.46
N ILE A 331 -13.58 -7.46 -4.19
CA ILE A 331 -12.48 -7.13 -5.10
C ILE A 331 -12.65 -7.82 -6.47
N CYS A 332 -12.38 -7.08 -7.55
CA CYS A 332 -12.52 -7.58 -8.92
C CYS A 332 -11.35 -7.14 -9.81
N THR A 333 -11.32 -5.85 -10.18
CA THR A 333 -10.08 -5.22 -10.61
C THR A 333 -9.17 -5.12 -9.39
N ASN A 334 -7.89 -5.38 -9.57
CA ASN A 334 -6.85 -5.18 -8.57
C ASN A 334 -5.75 -4.32 -9.23
N GLN A 335 -4.52 -4.39 -8.72
CA GLN A 335 -3.42 -3.54 -9.15
C GLN A 335 -2.40 -4.32 -9.99
N GLY A 336 -2.87 -5.11 -10.97
CA GLY A 336 -2.02 -6.03 -11.76
C GLY A 336 -0.82 -5.37 -12.47
N LEU A 337 -0.97 -4.13 -12.94
CA LEU A 337 0.13 -3.39 -13.56
C LEU A 337 1.20 -2.99 -12.54
N LEU A 338 0.80 -2.59 -11.33
CA LEU A 338 1.73 -2.22 -10.27
C LEU A 338 2.43 -3.46 -9.71
N VAL A 339 1.71 -4.58 -9.62
CA VAL A 339 2.31 -5.89 -9.33
C VAL A 339 3.36 -6.24 -10.38
N THR A 340 3.10 -5.96 -11.67
CA THR A 340 4.08 -6.17 -12.75
C THR A 340 5.34 -5.34 -12.54
N ALA A 341 5.19 -4.05 -12.23
CA ALA A 341 6.32 -3.19 -11.87
C ALA A 341 7.08 -3.75 -10.64
N ALA A 342 6.36 -4.21 -9.61
CA ALA A 342 6.95 -4.80 -8.42
C ALA A 342 7.72 -6.09 -8.69
N THR A 343 7.18 -6.99 -9.52
CA THR A 343 7.87 -8.24 -9.90
C THR A 343 9.19 -7.93 -10.60
N ILE A 344 9.18 -7.00 -11.56
CA ILE A 344 10.37 -6.60 -12.30
C ILE A 344 11.37 -5.93 -11.36
N HIS A 345 10.91 -5.03 -10.49
CA HIS A 345 11.75 -4.34 -9.51
C HIS A 345 12.44 -5.33 -8.55
N MET A 346 11.68 -6.22 -7.93
CA MET A 346 12.21 -7.24 -7.01
C MET A 346 13.16 -8.21 -7.73
N SER A 347 12.86 -8.58 -8.98
CA SER A 347 13.72 -9.44 -9.79
C SER A 347 15.06 -8.78 -10.14
N LEU A 348 15.04 -7.48 -10.48
CA LEU A 348 16.25 -6.71 -10.81
C LEU A 348 17.17 -6.52 -9.60
N LEU A 349 16.59 -6.22 -8.43
CA LEU A 349 17.37 -6.02 -7.22
C LEU A 349 17.85 -7.34 -6.60
N GLY A 350 17.01 -8.39 -6.66
CA GLY A 350 17.22 -9.61 -5.91
C GLY A 350 17.27 -9.39 -4.39
N ALA A 351 17.59 -10.44 -3.65
CA ALA A 351 17.67 -10.38 -2.19
C ALA A 351 18.76 -9.40 -1.71
N ASP A 352 19.94 -9.42 -2.34
CA ASP A 352 21.08 -8.59 -1.95
C ASP A 352 20.79 -7.09 -2.20
N GLY A 353 20.22 -6.74 -3.35
CA GLY A 353 19.85 -5.36 -3.67
C GLY A 353 18.76 -4.83 -2.73
N MET A 354 17.74 -5.63 -2.43
CA MET A 354 16.73 -5.25 -1.43
C MET A 354 17.35 -5.04 -0.04
N GLN A 355 18.29 -5.89 0.36
CA GLN A 355 18.99 -5.72 1.63
C GLN A 355 19.82 -4.43 1.65
N GLN A 356 20.49 -4.09 0.55
CA GLN A 356 21.25 -2.84 0.43
C GLN A 356 20.33 -1.62 0.53
N VAL A 357 19.19 -1.61 -0.19
CA VAL A 357 18.17 -0.56 -0.10
C VAL A 357 17.70 -0.38 1.35
N ALA A 358 17.34 -1.47 2.02
CA ALA A 358 16.88 -1.40 3.41
C ALA A 358 17.97 -0.87 4.36
N ARG A 359 19.24 -1.29 4.19
CA ARG A 359 20.37 -0.77 4.98
C ARG A 359 20.57 0.72 4.75
N GLN A 360 20.47 1.17 3.50
CA GLN A 360 20.65 2.57 3.16
C GLN A 360 19.52 3.44 3.71
N CYS A 361 18.26 3.01 3.61
CA CYS A 361 17.12 3.69 4.25
C CYS A 361 17.33 3.84 5.77
N HIS A 362 17.74 2.76 6.45
CA HIS A 362 18.02 2.82 7.88
C HIS A 362 19.17 3.79 8.17
N HIS A 363 20.29 3.67 7.45
CA HIS A 363 21.46 4.52 7.61
C HIS A 363 21.12 6.01 7.42
N ASN A 364 20.50 6.36 6.29
CA ASN A 364 20.12 7.73 5.95
C ASN A 364 19.18 8.33 6.99
N THR A 365 18.21 7.54 7.48
CA THR A 365 17.32 8.00 8.54
C THR A 365 18.07 8.25 9.86
N GLN A 366 19.00 7.37 10.26
CA GLN A 366 19.82 7.61 11.45
C GLN A 366 20.72 8.84 11.28
N THR A 367 21.31 9.03 10.11
CA THR A 367 22.14 10.21 9.78
C THR A 367 21.31 11.50 9.85
N LEU A 368 20.10 11.49 9.27
CA LEU A 368 19.15 12.60 9.37
C LEU A 368 18.81 12.90 10.83
N VAL A 369 18.35 11.90 11.59
CA VAL A 369 17.94 12.08 12.99
C VAL A 369 19.11 12.58 13.84
N ALA A 370 20.31 12.06 13.64
CA ALA A 370 21.51 12.51 14.33
C ALA A 370 21.82 13.98 14.04
N ALA A 371 21.74 14.40 12.78
CA ALA A 371 21.97 15.78 12.37
C ALA A 371 20.91 16.75 12.94
N LEU A 372 19.62 16.39 12.85
CA LEU A 372 18.53 17.24 13.33
C LEU A 372 18.50 17.34 14.87
N SER A 373 18.86 16.27 15.58
CA SER A 373 18.87 16.25 17.06
C SER A 373 19.99 17.10 17.68
N GLN A 374 20.95 17.61 16.89
CA GLN A 374 21.95 18.59 17.37
C GLN A 374 21.41 20.02 17.42
N ILE A 375 20.21 20.27 16.88
CA ILE A 375 19.61 21.60 16.81
C ILE A 375 18.86 21.87 18.12
N GLU A 376 19.17 22.99 18.78
CA GLU A 376 18.48 23.40 20.00
C GLU A 376 16.96 23.48 19.75
N GLY A 377 16.20 22.77 20.58
CA GLY A 377 14.74 22.72 20.47
C GLY A 377 14.20 21.60 19.59
N VAL A 378 15.04 20.70 19.08
CA VAL A 378 14.65 19.46 18.41
C VAL A 378 15.00 18.27 19.30
N GLU A 379 14.01 17.43 19.63
CA GLU A 379 14.22 16.23 20.45
C GLU A 379 13.63 14.98 19.77
N LYS A 380 14.30 13.84 19.90
CA LYS A 380 13.72 12.54 19.53
C LYS A 380 12.66 12.15 20.56
N VAL A 381 11.47 11.76 20.11
CA VAL A 381 10.32 11.52 21.00
C VAL A 381 10.38 10.17 21.69
N PHE A 382 10.71 9.11 20.96
CA PHE A 382 10.65 7.74 21.46
C PHE A 382 12.01 7.07 21.56
N SER A 383 12.19 6.19 22.55
CA SER A 383 13.45 5.50 22.81
C SER A 383 13.62 4.14 22.13
N ALA A 384 12.53 3.51 21.66
CA ALA A 384 12.65 2.20 21.02
C ALA A 384 13.52 2.26 19.75
N PRO A 385 14.20 1.16 19.40
CA PRO A 385 14.85 1.02 18.10
C PRO A 385 13.86 1.30 16.96
N CYS A 386 14.37 1.88 15.88
CA CYS A 386 13.56 2.27 14.74
C CYS A 386 14.23 1.84 13.43
N PHE A 387 13.43 1.69 12.37
CA PHE A 387 13.93 1.38 11.03
C PHE A 387 14.24 2.66 10.25
N HIS A 388 13.35 3.08 9.34
CA HIS A 388 13.57 4.21 8.44
C HIS A 388 12.61 5.38 8.68
N GLU A 389 12.02 5.46 9.87
CA GLU A 389 11.17 6.56 10.31
C GLU A 389 11.45 6.88 11.78
N THR A 390 11.25 8.14 12.18
CA THR A 390 11.39 8.57 13.59
C THR A 390 10.56 9.82 13.86
N LEU A 391 9.98 9.91 15.05
CA LEU A 391 9.36 11.14 15.53
C LEU A 391 10.36 12.12 16.16
N LEU A 392 10.30 13.37 15.72
CA LEU A 392 11.01 14.50 16.29
C LEU A 392 10.00 15.54 16.81
N ARG A 393 10.22 16.06 18.01
CA ARG A 393 9.43 17.15 18.60
C ARG A 393 10.21 18.45 18.53
N PHE A 394 9.49 19.50 18.19
CA PHE A 394 10.00 20.87 18.20
C PHE A 394 9.49 21.63 19.42
N ASN A 395 10.32 22.54 19.93
CA ASN A 395 9.90 23.55 20.91
C ASN A 395 9.14 24.73 20.28
N GLN A 396 8.82 24.65 18.98
CA GLN A 396 8.06 25.63 18.20
C GLN A 396 6.88 24.96 17.47
N PRO A 397 5.86 25.72 17.03
CA PRO A 397 4.75 25.16 16.26
C PRO A 397 5.20 24.44 14.99
N ALA A 398 4.98 23.12 14.91
CA ALA A 398 5.46 22.29 13.80
C ALA A 398 4.93 22.77 12.43
N ALA A 399 3.67 23.23 12.36
CA ALA A 399 3.09 23.75 11.13
C ALA A 399 3.86 24.96 10.56
N SER A 400 4.30 25.87 11.43
CA SER A 400 5.09 27.05 11.01
C SER A 400 6.49 26.65 10.53
N VAL A 401 7.11 25.70 11.22
CA VAL A 401 8.43 25.16 10.84
C VAL A 401 8.34 24.45 9.49
N LEU A 402 7.32 23.59 9.29
CA LEU A 402 7.11 22.87 8.03
C LEU A 402 6.83 23.81 6.85
N GLN A 403 6.08 24.90 7.05
CA GLN A 403 5.88 25.90 6.00
C GLN A 403 7.20 26.57 5.60
N GLN A 404 8.04 26.95 6.55
CA GLN A 404 9.34 27.56 6.25
C GLN A 404 10.31 26.58 5.58
N LEU A 405 10.25 25.29 5.94
CA LEU A 405 11.00 24.24 5.24
C LEU A 405 10.50 24.07 3.80
N HIS A 406 9.18 24.10 3.60
CA HIS A 406 8.58 24.03 2.28
C HIS A 406 9.03 25.22 1.40
N ASP A 407 9.03 26.44 1.94
CA ASP A 407 9.55 27.63 1.25
C ASP A 407 11.05 27.50 0.89
N ALA A 408 11.80 26.65 1.61
CA ALA A 408 13.19 26.29 1.33
C ALA A 408 13.35 25.06 0.41
N GLY A 409 12.26 24.55 -0.18
CA GLY A 409 12.25 23.41 -1.10
C GLY A 409 12.27 22.04 -0.41
N ILE A 410 11.91 21.96 0.88
CA ILE A 410 12.00 20.74 1.69
C ILE A 410 10.61 20.35 2.21
N ALA A 411 10.14 19.18 1.83
CA ALA A 411 8.99 18.55 2.45
C ALA A 411 9.46 17.82 3.73
N GLY A 412 9.53 18.56 4.85
CA GLY A 412 10.32 18.22 6.02
C GLY A 412 9.80 17.11 6.94
N GLY A 413 8.56 16.66 6.80
CA GLY A 413 8.00 15.61 7.66
C GLY A 413 6.47 15.61 7.70
N TYR A 414 5.91 14.59 8.33
CA TYR A 414 4.47 14.46 8.53
C TYR A 414 4.06 14.89 9.95
N PRO A 415 3.22 15.94 10.13
CA PRO A 415 2.74 16.33 11.45
C PRO A 415 1.75 15.29 11.99
N VAL A 416 2.00 14.77 13.20
CA VAL A 416 1.21 13.65 13.77
C VAL A 416 0.11 14.09 14.75
N GLU A 417 0.08 15.36 15.12
CA GLU A 417 -0.79 15.90 16.19
C GLU A 417 -2.28 15.67 15.94
N SER A 418 -2.74 15.70 14.67
CA SER A 418 -4.14 15.44 14.32
C SER A 418 -4.60 14.03 14.67
N HIS A 419 -3.68 13.07 14.67
CA HIS A 419 -3.94 11.65 14.96
C HIS A 419 -3.58 11.28 16.40
N TYR A 420 -2.62 12.00 16.98
CA TYR A 420 -2.10 11.77 18.32
C TYR A 420 -2.01 13.11 19.07
N PRO A 421 -3.11 13.60 19.69
CA PRO A 421 -3.16 14.94 20.31
C PRO A 421 -2.15 15.19 21.44
N GLY A 422 -1.63 14.12 22.06
CA GLY A 422 -0.55 14.19 23.05
C GLY A 422 0.82 14.50 22.45
N LEU A 423 1.01 14.30 21.15
CA LEU A 423 2.26 14.52 20.42
C LEU A 423 2.27 15.89 19.74
N LYS A 424 2.13 16.95 20.55
CA LYS A 424 2.15 18.33 20.06
C LYS A 424 3.49 18.68 19.43
N ASN A 425 3.46 19.52 18.40
CA ASN A 425 4.65 20.01 17.69
C ASN A 425 5.59 18.88 17.25
N THR A 426 5.04 17.70 16.97
CA THR A 426 5.80 16.50 16.64
C THR A 426 5.59 16.15 15.18
N ILE A 427 6.68 15.82 14.49
CA ILE A 427 6.68 15.38 13.10
C ILE A 427 7.33 14.00 12.98
N LEU A 428 6.84 13.20 12.04
CA LEU A 428 7.51 12.00 11.54
C LEU A 428 8.45 12.41 10.42
N VAL A 429 9.67 11.89 10.44
CA VAL A 429 10.65 12.09 9.37
C VAL A 429 11.16 10.75 8.84
N CYS A 430 11.47 10.70 7.56
CA CYS A 430 12.00 9.54 6.85
C CYS A 430 13.11 9.98 5.90
N ALA A 431 14.19 9.19 5.78
CA ALA A 431 15.15 9.35 4.70
C ALA A 431 15.41 7.98 4.04
N THR A 432 14.94 7.82 2.80
CA THR A 432 15.13 6.60 2.00
C THR A 432 16.53 6.56 1.38
N GLU A 433 16.82 5.51 0.60
CA GLU A 433 18.09 5.35 -0.13
C GLU A 433 18.36 6.46 -1.16
N LEU A 434 17.34 7.22 -1.56
CA LEU A 434 17.49 8.36 -2.47
C LEU A 434 18.09 9.59 -1.81
N ARG A 435 18.05 9.69 -0.48
CA ARG A 435 18.54 10.87 0.23
C ARG A 435 20.07 10.88 0.27
N THR A 436 20.64 12.01 -0.12
CA THR A 436 22.08 12.25 -0.10
C THR A 436 22.52 12.98 1.17
N ASP A 437 23.83 12.94 1.47
CA ASP A 437 24.39 13.68 2.59
C ASP A 437 24.22 15.20 2.43
N GLU A 438 24.30 15.71 1.20
CA GLU A 438 24.06 17.12 0.88
C GLU A 438 22.61 17.54 1.14
N GLU A 439 21.63 16.71 0.77
CA GLU A 439 20.22 16.96 1.04
C GLU A 439 19.91 16.92 2.54
N ILE A 440 20.49 15.96 3.27
CA ILE A 440 20.36 15.88 4.73
C ILE A 440 20.99 17.10 5.39
N ALA A 441 22.17 17.53 4.94
CA ALA A 441 22.84 18.74 5.43
C ALA A 441 22.03 20.01 5.09
N HIS A 442 21.43 20.09 3.90
CA HIS A 442 20.53 21.19 3.52
C HIS A 442 19.32 21.28 4.45
N TYR A 443 18.71 20.14 4.79
CA TYR A 443 17.65 20.11 5.80
C TYR A 443 18.17 20.57 7.17
N ALA A 444 19.24 19.98 7.70
CA ALA A 444 19.76 20.35 9.02
C ALA A 444 20.11 21.85 9.11
N ASN A 445 20.74 22.42 8.08
CA ASN A 445 21.09 23.84 8.04
C ASN A 445 19.85 24.74 7.96
N SER A 446 18.88 24.40 7.11
CA SER A 446 17.62 25.15 6.96
C SER A 446 16.81 25.12 8.27
N LEU A 447 16.68 23.93 8.88
CA LEU A 447 15.99 23.79 10.16
C LEU A 447 16.70 24.56 11.27
N LYS A 448 18.04 24.54 11.33
CA LYS A 448 18.79 25.31 12.33
C LYS A 448 18.53 26.81 12.20
N GLN A 449 18.50 27.34 10.98
CA GLN A 449 18.16 28.75 10.74
C GLN A 449 16.72 29.08 11.16
N ILE A 450 15.76 28.21 10.85
CA ILE A 450 14.36 28.38 11.26
C ILE A 450 14.23 28.35 12.79
N MET A 451 14.82 27.36 13.45
CA MET A 451 14.71 27.15 14.91
C MET A 451 15.42 28.23 15.73
N SER A 452 16.47 28.86 15.19
CA SER A 452 17.22 29.95 15.86
C SER A 452 16.52 31.31 15.81
N LYS A 453 15.54 31.51 14.92
CA LYS A 453 14.71 32.72 14.89
C LYS A 453 13.68 32.67 16.02
N ARG A 454 14.12 32.79 17.28
CA ARG A 454 13.21 32.96 18.43
C ARG A 454 12.59 34.35 18.37
N GLY A 455 11.26 34.40 18.31
CA GLY A 455 10.39 35.49 18.79
C GLY A 455 10.86 36.92 18.52
N SER A 456 10.49 37.47 17.36
CA SER A 456 10.19 38.89 17.21
C SER A 456 8.68 39.09 17.28
#